data_AF-A0A936I9R4-F1
#
_entry.id   AF-A0A936I9R4-F1
#
_cell.length_a   1.000
_cell.length_b   1.000
_cell.length_c   1.000
_cell.angle_alpha   90.00
_cell.angle_beta   90.00
_cell.angle_gamma   90.00
#
_symmetry.space_group_name_H-M   'P 1'
#
loop_
_entity.id
_entity.type
_entity.pdbx_description
1 polymer ?
#
loop_
_entity_poly.entity_id
_entity_poly.type
_entity_poly.pdbx_seq_one_letter_code
_entity_poly.pdbx_strand_id
1 'polypeptide(L)'
;MSVLTAAHQKLSNYFPDFWSIYLLSCGFQHIFFFPIVNDKIQLPEFVFISGLVYYALKYPIKEVFNHFSPLLKSSAALLALFWLLIHFISFIINPGIGGFLECLGIGYLILVYLIFYVGFKNLDTKILKEKITVAFANLAWAMSSIALITFLSSVFWKPNATAQIFYNYPYFGDAFRLQGFTTTPAMYVSIISLAIGFSLYDFLWRTQKKQDLIASIFFSLVSVLTLSKSVLFIGFIWIALFGFKYKIHKSMILLMGIATFLLHAIMTHFLIVDKHQIDAQEFRTTPYTSNECIYEGSDFAIYGSGYYTFKKTAWQIFKEHKWFGTGPDNYNSSVDALKEKGQYPSNLPAYDPHSTWLGSLATSGIFAFLILLGFAIYIILNLIYLWPLQDHFSFLLVLLTFIIFAESISMDIMNFRHYWVFMAVLLVYRKTGGEGAKA
;
A
#
# COMPACT_ATOMS: atom_id res chain seq x y z
N MET A 1 11.96 39.76 -10.29
CA MET A 1 10.80 38.90 -9.91
C MET A 1 10.19 38.18 -11.11
N SER A 2 10.07 38.78 -12.31
CA SER A 2 9.39 38.19 -13.49
C SER A 2 10.11 37.02 -14.19
N VAL A 3 11.45 36.93 -14.13
CA VAL A 3 12.21 35.87 -14.81
C VAL A 3 12.17 34.53 -14.04
N LEU A 4 12.16 34.59 -12.72
CA LEU A 4 12.04 33.41 -11.86
C LEU A 4 10.64 32.78 -11.95
N THR A 5 9.57 33.59 -12.04
CA THR A 5 8.20 33.08 -12.25
C THR A 5 8.04 32.40 -13.62
N ALA A 6 8.67 32.93 -14.68
CA ALA A 6 8.62 32.32 -16.01
C ALA A 6 9.34 30.96 -16.08
N ALA A 7 10.51 30.82 -15.43
CA ALA A 7 11.21 29.54 -15.33
C ALA A 7 10.44 28.49 -14.49
N HIS A 8 9.76 28.94 -13.43
CA HIS A 8 8.97 28.06 -12.55
C HIS A 8 7.66 27.59 -13.20
N GLN A 9 6.98 28.45 -13.98
CA GLN A 9 5.76 28.07 -14.71
C GLN A 9 6.07 27.11 -15.88
N LYS A 10 7.31 27.13 -16.39
CA LYS A 10 7.77 26.18 -17.40
C LYS A 10 7.85 24.74 -16.86
N LEU A 11 8.13 24.57 -15.56
CA LEU A 11 8.27 23.27 -14.88
C LEU A 11 6.98 22.51 -14.63
N SER A 12 5.87 23.18 -14.33
CA SER A 12 4.55 22.52 -14.22
C SER A 12 4.05 21.96 -15.56
N ASN A 13 4.54 22.52 -16.67
CA ASN A 13 4.33 22.00 -18.03
C ASN A 13 5.32 20.89 -18.42
N TYR A 14 6.37 20.63 -17.63
CA TYR A 14 7.40 19.67 -18.01
C TYR A 14 7.05 18.22 -17.68
N PHE A 15 6.14 17.97 -16.74
CA PHE A 15 5.85 16.63 -16.22
C PHE A 15 4.43 16.04 -16.42
N PRO A 16 3.48 16.65 -17.16
CA PRO A 16 2.08 16.23 -17.11
C PRO A 16 1.86 14.77 -17.54
N ASP A 17 2.53 14.32 -18.61
CA ASP A 17 2.26 13.00 -19.20
C ASP A 17 2.98 11.87 -18.47
N PHE A 18 4.16 12.15 -17.91
CA PHE A 18 4.96 11.15 -17.19
C PHE A 18 4.24 10.61 -15.96
N TRP A 19 3.57 11.47 -15.18
CA TRP A 19 2.91 11.06 -13.95
C TRP A 19 1.78 10.06 -14.19
N SER A 20 0.97 10.31 -15.23
CA SER A 20 -0.15 9.43 -15.58
C SER A 20 0.35 8.07 -16.08
N ILE A 21 1.42 8.04 -16.88
CA ILE A 21 2.03 6.79 -17.35
C ILE A 21 2.65 6.02 -16.17
N TYR A 22 3.37 6.69 -15.28
CA TYR A 22 3.94 6.05 -14.09
C TYR A 22 2.83 5.52 -13.15
N LEU A 23 1.80 6.32 -12.86
CA LEU A 23 0.68 5.85 -12.05
C LEU A 23 -0.03 4.66 -12.69
N LEU A 24 -0.27 4.69 -14.00
CA LEU A 24 -0.83 3.56 -14.73
C LEU A 24 0.05 2.30 -14.59
N SER A 25 1.38 2.46 -14.67
CA SER A 25 2.32 1.35 -14.51
C SER A 25 2.30 0.73 -13.11
N CYS A 26 1.93 1.48 -12.06
CA CYS A 26 1.81 0.96 -10.68
C CYS A 26 0.79 -0.18 -10.55
N GLY A 27 -0.09 -0.40 -11.53
CA GLY A 27 -1.00 -1.55 -11.56
C GLY A 27 -0.36 -2.87 -11.98
N PHE A 28 0.91 -2.85 -12.40
CA PHE A 28 1.59 -3.92 -13.10
C PHE A 28 2.91 -4.27 -12.39
N GLN A 29 2.79 -4.88 -11.21
CA GLN A 29 3.88 -5.16 -10.28
C GLN A 29 4.27 -6.64 -10.20
N HIS A 30 3.70 -7.49 -11.05
CA HIS A 30 4.03 -8.91 -11.11
C HIS A 30 3.87 -9.42 -12.55
N ILE A 31 4.56 -8.76 -13.49
CA ILE A 31 4.63 -9.15 -14.90
C ILE A 31 5.95 -9.86 -15.20
N PHE A 32 7.06 -9.29 -14.72
CA PHE A 32 8.40 -9.76 -15.08
C PHE A 32 9.00 -10.61 -13.97
N PHE A 33 9.75 -11.64 -14.38
CA PHE A 33 10.55 -12.47 -13.49
C PHE A 33 11.95 -12.61 -14.08
N PHE A 34 12.96 -12.05 -13.41
CA PHE A 34 14.35 -12.06 -13.85
C PHE A 34 15.20 -12.98 -12.95
N PRO A 35 16.20 -13.70 -13.47
CA PRO A 35 16.95 -14.69 -12.69
C PRO A 35 17.68 -14.16 -11.44
N ILE A 36 18.07 -12.89 -11.42
CA ILE A 36 18.89 -12.30 -10.33
C ILE A 36 18.03 -11.49 -9.36
N VAL A 37 17.03 -10.78 -9.88
CA VAL A 37 16.22 -9.82 -9.11
C VAL A 37 14.79 -10.31 -8.89
N ASN A 38 14.46 -11.53 -9.34
CA ASN A 38 13.13 -12.12 -9.31
C ASN A 38 12.07 -11.15 -9.85
N ASP A 39 11.06 -10.84 -9.06
CA ASP A 39 9.96 -9.92 -9.33
C ASP A 39 10.21 -8.50 -8.78
N LYS A 40 11.41 -8.16 -8.31
CA LYS A 40 11.70 -6.83 -7.73
C LYS A 40 11.71 -5.68 -8.77
N ILE A 41 11.97 -5.97 -10.04
CA ILE A 41 11.96 -4.97 -11.14
C ILE A 41 10.74 -5.22 -12.02
N GLN A 42 9.83 -4.24 -12.06
CA GLN A 42 8.55 -4.32 -12.75
C GLN A 42 8.34 -3.14 -13.69
N LEU A 43 7.14 -3.04 -14.27
CA LEU A 43 6.80 -1.97 -15.21
C LEU A 43 7.00 -0.55 -14.62
N PRO A 44 6.67 -0.26 -13.35
CA PRO A 44 6.93 1.05 -12.73
C PRO A 44 8.39 1.48 -12.81
N GLU A 45 9.33 0.56 -12.56
CA GLU A 45 10.75 0.86 -12.54
C GLU A 45 11.25 1.22 -13.94
N PHE A 46 10.80 0.51 -14.98
CA PHE A 46 11.14 0.83 -16.38
C PHE A 46 10.59 2.20 -16.80
N VAL A 47 9.34 2.50 -16.47
CA VAL A 47 8.74 3.80 -16.74
C VAL A 47 9.51 4.89 -16.00
N PHE A 48 9.81 4.67 -14.72
CA PHE A 48 10.56 5.62 -13.90
C PHE A 48 11.94 5.94 -14.47
N ILE A 49 12.75 4.92 -14.78
CA ILE A 49 14.09 5.10 -15.33
C ILE A 49 14.03 5.82 -16.68
N SER A 50 13.09 5.42 -17.56
CA SER A 50 12.91 6.04 -18.88
C SER A 50 12.55 7.52 -18.75
N GLY A 51 11.65 7.84 -17.82
CA GLY A 51 11.31 9.22 -17.49
C GLY A 51 12.52 9.98 -16.96
N LEU A 52 13.24 9.43 -15.98
CA LEU A 52 14.40 10.05 -15.37
C LEU A 52 15.49 10.37 -16.42
N VAL A 53 15.78 9.44 -17.33
CA VAL A 53 16.73 9.63 -18.44
C VAL A 53 16.25 10.75 -19.38
N TYR A 54 14.98 10.71 -19.80
CA TYR A 54 14.41 11.76 -20.64
C TYR A 54 14.53 13.15 -19.99
N TYR A 55 14.26 13.26 -18.68
CA TYR A 55 14.42 14.51 -17.94
C TYR A 55 15.89 14.94 -17.81
N ALA A 56 16.80 14.02 -17.51
CA ALA A 56 18.22 14.31 -17.40
C ALA A 56 18.83 14.81 -18.72
N LEU A 57 18.34 14.30 -19.87
CA LEU A 57 18.77 14.75 -21.19
C LEU A 57 18.19 16.11 -21.58
N LYS A 58 16.97 16.42 -21.13
CA LYS A 58 16.26 17.65 -21.51
C LYS A 58 16.61 18.85 -20.65
N TYR A 59 17.00 18.64 -19.39
CA TYR A 59 17.21 19.71 -18.42
C TYR A 59 18.61 19.66 -17.78
N PRO A 60 19.24 20.81 -17.52
CA PRO A 60 20.51 20.86 -16.81
C PRO A 60 20.38 20.27 -15.40
N ILE A 61 21.27 19.34 -15.04
CA ILE A 61 21.29 18.68 -13.71
C ILE A 61 21.29 19.71 -12.57
N LYS A 62 21.97 20.85 -12.75
CA LYS A 62 22.02 21.93 -11.76
C LYS A 62 20.63 22.52 -11.48
N GLU A 63 19.80 22.69 -12.50
CA GLU A 63 18.43 23.17 -12.32
C GLU A 63 17.59 22.14 -11.58
N VAL A 64 17.70 20.86 -11.95
CA VAL A 64 17.03 19.76 -11.26
C VAL A 64 17.43 19.77 -9.77
N PHE A 65 18.72 19.73 -9.46
CA PHE A 65 19.24 19.69 -8.09
C PHE A 65 18.78 20.87 -7.22
N ASN A 66 18.75 22.08 -7.79
CA ASN A 66 18.26 23.27 -7.08
C ASN A 66 16.80 23.14 -6.63
N HIS A 67 15.96 22.37 -7.34
CA HIS A 67 14.57 22.13 -6.95
C HIS A 67 14.42 21.06 -5.86
N PHE A 68 15.35 20.10 -5.79
CA PHE A 68 15.36 19.04 -4.78
C PHE A 68 16.04 19.47 -3.48
N SER A 69 17.05 20.34 -3.52
CA SER A 69 17.83 20.73 -2.32
C SER A 69 16.99 21.24 -1.14
N PRO A 70 15.98 22.12 -1.32
CA PRO A 70 15.10 22.53 -0.23
C PRO A 70 14.19 21.39 0.26
N LEU A 71 13.80 20.48 -0.64
CA LEU A 71 12.94 19.35 -0.31
C LEU A 71 13.65 18.29 0.52
N LEU A 72 14.94 18.06 0.25
CA LEU A 72 15.79 17.16 1.03
C LEU A 72 15.92 17.62 2.49
N LYS A 73 15.61 18.88 2.80
CA LYS A 73 15.54 19.43 4.16
C LYS A 73 14.16 19.30 4.81
N SER A 74 13.15 18.81 4.10
CA SER A 74 11.83 18.56 4.68
C SER A 74 11.87 17.38 5.65
N SER A 75 11.06 17.42 6.72
CA SER A 75 11.04 16.37 7.72
C SER A 75 10.68 15.00 7.14
N ALA A 76 9.76 14.94 6.16
CA ALA A 76 9.42 13.70 5.47
C ALA A 76 10.60 13.13 4.68
N ALA A 77 11.30 13.95 3.90
CA ALA A 77 12.46 13.50 3.15
C ALA A 77 13.59 13.04 4.09
N LEU A 78 13.85 13.77 5.18
CA LEU A 78 14.85 13.39 6.17
C LEU A 78 14.51 12.06 6.85
N LEU A 79 13.27 11.86 7.28
CA LEU A 79 12.83 10.59 7.88
C LEU A 79 12.97 9.43 6.88
N ALA A 80 12.62 9.64 5.62
CA ALA A 80 12.77 8.62 4.58
C ALA A 80 14.25 8.31 4.28
N LEU A 81 15.12 9.32 4.27
CA LEU A 81 16.57 9.13 4.12
C LEU A 81 17.20 8.42 5.32
N PHE A 82 16.77 8.75 6.54
CA PHE A 82 17.19 8.01 7.73
C PHE A 82 16.71 6.57 7.71
N TRP A 83 15.51 6.33 7.19
CA TRP A 83 14.98 4.98 6.98
C TRP A 83 15.83 4.19 5.98
N LEU A 84 16.24 4.81 4.86
CA LEU A 84 17.19 4.19 3.92
C LEU A 84 18.54 3.92 4.59
N LEU A 85 19.07 4.89 5.34
CA LEU A 85 20.36 4.76 6.02
C LEU A 85 20.35 3.57 7.00
N ILE A 86 19.30 3.41 7.80
CA ILE A 86 19.24 2.30 8.76
C ILE A 86 19.10 0.94 8.08
N HIS A 87 18.38 0.85 6.96
CA HIS A 87 18.33 -0.38 6.15
C HIS A 87 19.71 -0.70 5.58
N PHE A 88 20.46 0.32 5.12
CA PHE A 88 21.81 0.12 4.62
C PHE A 88 22.78 -0.33 5.73
N ILE A 89 22.68 0.25 6.93
CA ILE A 89 23.46 -0.21 8.10
C ILE A 89 23.09 -1.65 8.46
N SER A 90 21.80 -1.98 8.49
CA SER A 90 21.33 -3.35 8.75
C SER A 90 21.85 -4.35 7.71
N PHE A 91 21.85 -3.97 6.42
CA PHE A 91 22.44 -4.74 5.34
C PHE A 91 23.96 -4.93 5.50
N ILE A 92 24.71 -3.89 5.89
CA ILE A 92 26.16 -4.04 6.14
C ILE A 92 26.45 -5.04 7.26
N ILE A 93 25.64 -5.01 8.32
CA ILE A 93 25.81 -5.91 9.48
C ILE A 93 25.39 -7.35 9.13
N ASN A 94 24.31 -7.50 8.36
CA ASN A 94 23.79 -8.80 7.93
C ASN A 94 23.66 -8.85 6.40
N PRO A 95 24.77 -9.08 5.67
CA PRO A 95 24.80 -8.97 4.22
C PRO A 95 23.99 -10.09 3.55
N GLY A 96 23.22 -9.71 2.52
CA GLY A 96 22.51 -10.62 1.63
C GLY A 96 22.29 -9.95 0.27
N ILE A 97 22.38 -10.70 -0.84
CA ILE A 97 22.28 -10.16 -2.20
C ILE A 97 20.97 -9.37 -2.38
N GLY A 98 19.85 -9.93 -1.95
CA GLY A 98 18.57 -9.24 -2.04
C GLY A 98 18.42 -8.08 -1.05
N GLY A 99 19.24 -8.02 0.00
CA GLY A 99 19.27 -6.90 0.95
C GLY A 99 19.81 -5.61 0.33
N PHE A 100 20.81 -5.71 -0.55
CA PHE A 100 21.27 -4.57 -1.34
C PHE A 100 20.17 -4.09 -2.31
N LEU A 101 19.50 -5.04 -2.99
CA LEU A 101 18.37 -4.72 -3.88
C LEU A 101 17.22 -4.05 -3.13
N GLU A 102 16.94 -4.46 -1.90
CA GLU A 102 15.93 -3.82 -1.05
C GLU A 102 16.30 -2.37 -0.73
N CYS A 103 17.57 -2.10 -0.38
CA CYS A 103 18.05 -0.74 -0.17
C CYS A 103 17.91 0.13 -1.43
N LEU A 104 18.23 -0.43 -2.60
CA LEU A 104 18.01 0.25 -3.88
C LEU A 104 16.53 0.52 -4.14
N GLY A 105 15.66 -0.44 -3.84
CA GLY A 105 14.21 -0.32 -3.93
C GLY A 105 13.67 0.83 -3.06
N ILE A 106 14.11 0.90 -1.79
CA ILE A 106 13.76 2.01 -0.89
C ILE A 106 14.27 3.35 -1.44
N GLY A 107 15.52 3.41 -1.91
CA GLY A 107 16.07 4.61 -2.53
C GLY A 107 15.25 5.08 -3.74
N TYR A 108 14.83 4.15 -4.59
CA TYR A 108 13.91 4.42 -5.70
C TYR A 108 12.57 4.98 -5.22
N LEU A 109 11.93 4.39 -4.22
CA LEU A 109 10.63 4.85 -3.72
C LEU A 109 10.70 6.26 -3.10
N ILE A 110 11.81 6.58 -2.43
CA ILE A 110 12.09 7.94 -1.96
C ILE A 110 12.19 8.90 -3.16
N LEU A 111 12.92 8.53 -4.21
CA LEU A 111 13.02 9.35 -5.42
C LEU A 111 11.66 9.55 -6.10
N VAL A 112 10.82 8.51 -6.16
CA VAL A 112 9.43 8.61 -6.64
C VAL A 112 8.69 9.69 -5.85
N TYR A 113 8.68 9.60 -4.53
CA TYR A 113 8.03 10.61 -3.69
C TYR A 113 8.58 12.02 -3.96
N LEU A 114 9.91 12.18 -4.00
CA LEU A 114 10.52 13.49 -4.21
C LEU A 114 10.15 14.08 -5.58
N ILE A 115 10.19 13.28 -6.65
CA ILE A 115 9.83 13.72 -8.01
C ILE A 115 8.37 14.14 -8.07
N PHE A 116 7.46 13.32 -7.54
CA PHE A 116 6.04 13.64 -7.52
C PHE A 116 5.74 14.86 -6.64
N TYR A 117 6.40 15.01 -5.50
CA TYR A 117 6.26 16.20 -4.65
C TYR A 117 6.71 17.46 -5.38
N VAL A 118 7.89 17.46 -6.01
CA VAL A 118 8.38 18.61 -6.80
C VAL A 118 7.45 18.91 -7.97
N GLY A 119 6.93 17.88 -8.63
CA GLY A 119 5.97 18.01 -9.72
C GLY A 119 4.65 18.66 -9.29
N PHE A 120 4.17 18.32 -8.09
CA PHE A 120 2.88 18.77 -7.60
C PHE A 120 2.91 20.10 -6.83
N LYS A 121 4.00 20.43 -6.14
CA LYS A 121 4.06 21.59 -5.22
C LYS A 121 3.77 22.95 -5.86
N ASN A 122 3.89 23.05 -7.17
CA ASN A 122 3.66 24.28 -7.94
C ASN A 122 2.35 24.26 -8.73
N LEU A 123 1.58 23.17 -8.66
CA LEU A 123 0.27 23.11 -9.31
C LEU A 123 -0.75 23.87 -8.49
N ASP A 124 -1.66 24.56 -9.17
CA ASP A 124 -2.88 25.05 -8.54
C ASP A 124 -3.66 23.87 -7.93
N THR A 125 -4.27 24.09 -6.78
CA THR A 125 -5.00 23.06 -6.02
C THR A 125 -6.11 22.41 -6.85
N LYS A 126 -6.81 23.16 -7.71
CA LYS A 126 -7.85 22.61 -8.59
C LYS A 126 -7.24 21.68 -9.64
N ILE A 127 -6.12 22.09 -10.25
CA ILE A 127 -5.40 21.30 -11.25
C ILE A 127 -4.83 20.02 -10.62
N LEU A 128 -4.26 20.11 -9.41
CA LEU A 128 -3.76 18.95 -8.68
C LEU A 128 -4.87 17.92 -8.44
N LYS A 129 -6.03 18.35 -7.92
CA LYS A 129 -7.20 17.49 -7.68
C LYS A 129 -7.63 16.79 -8.96
N GLU A 130 -7.77 17.54 -10.06
CA GLU A 130 -8.17 17.00 -11.35
C GLU A 130 -7.18 15.95 -11.87
N LYS A 131 -5.89 16.27 -11.92
CA LYS A 131 -4.87 15.35 -12.44
C LYS A 131 -4.79 14.06 -11.65
N ILE A 132 -4.84 14.15 -10.32
CA ILE A 132 -4.77 12.98 -9.43
C ILE A 132 -6.01 12.10 -9.59
N THR A 133 -7.22 12.68 -9.59
CA THR A 133 -8.43 11.86 -9.77
C THR A 133 -8.43 11.15 -11.12
N VAL A 134 -8.11 11.86 -12.20
CA VAL A 134 -8.07 11.26 -13.55
C VAL A 134 -7.00 10.17 -13.63
N ALA A 135 -5.82 10.38 -13.07
CA ALA A 135 -4.75 9.39 -13.11
C ALA A 135 -5.10 8.10 -12.34
N PHE A 136 -5.65 8.20 -11.13
CA PHE A 136 -6.08 7.01 -10.38
C PHE A 136 -7.30 6.33 -11.01
N ALA A 137 -8.25 7.08 -11.57
CA ALA A 137 -9.39 6.50 -12.29
C ALA A 137 -8.93 5.71 -13.54
N ASN A 138 -8.00 6.27 -14.32
CA ASN A 138 -7.45 5.59 -15.49
C ASN A 138 -6.68 4.32 -15.12
N LEU A 139 -5.88 4.37 -14.04
CA LEU A 139 -5.23 3.20 -13.46
C LEU A 139 -6.25 2.11 -13.12
N ALA A 140 -7.30 2.46 -12.38
CA ALA A 140 -8.31 1.48 -11.96
C ALA A 140 -9.14 0.93 -13.12
N TRP A 141 -9.45 1.73 -14.14
CA TRP A 141 -10.08 1.25 -15.36
C TRP A 141 -9.22 0.21 -16.07
N ALA A 142 -7.94 0.51 -16.29
CA ALA A 142 -7.02 -0.43 -16.92
C ALA A 142 -6.88 -1.72 -16.10
N MET A 143 -6.61 -1.60 -14.80
CA MET A 143 -6.45 -2.76 -13.92
C MET A 143 -7.71 -3.61 -13.83
N SER A 144 -8.86 -3.00 -13.56
CA SER A 144 -10.11 -3.74 -13.33
C SER A 144 -10.63 -4.38 -14.61
N SER A 145 -10.49 -3.72 -15.75
CA SER A 145 -10.91 -4.29 -17.04
C SER A 145 -10.04 -5.47 -17.43
N ILE A 146 -8.71 -5.32 -17.35
CA ILE A 146 -7.79 -6.41 -17.68
C ILE A 146 -7.99 -7.56 -16.70
N ALA A 147 -8.01 -7.30 -15.40
CA ALA A 147 -8.16 -8.34 -14.38
C ALA A 147 -9.50 -9.08 -14.48
N LEU A 148 -10.60 -8.41 -14.84
CA LEU A 148 -11.89 -9.07 -15.05
C LEU A 148 -11.87 -9.98 -16.28
N ILE A 149 -11.36 -9.50 -17.41
CA ILE A 149 -11.25 -10.29 -18.65
C ILE A 149 -10.41 -11.55 -18.38
N THR A 150 -9.27 -11.38 -17.72
CA THR A 150 -8.36 -12.48 -17.45
C THR A 150 -8.88 -13.41 -16.35
N PHE A 151 -9.61 -12.90 -15.35
CA PHE A 151 -10.31 -13.72 -14.36
C PHE A 151 -11.38 -14.60 -15.01
N LEU A 152 -12.24 -14.03 -15.86
CA LEU A 152 -13.23 -14.80 -16.62
C LEU A 152 -12.53 -15.86 -17.47
N SER A 153 -11.40 -15.52 -18.11
CA SER A 153 -10.62 -16.50 -18.87
C SER A 153 -10.07 -17.64 -17.99
N SER A 154 -9.67 -17.36 -16.76
CA SER A 154 -9.17 -18.39 -15.83
C SER A 154 -10.26 -19.34 -15.37
N VAL A 155 -11.49 -18.84 -15.20
CA VAL A 155 -12.64 -19.66 -14.79
C VAL A 155 -13.05 -20.63 -15.90
N PHE A 156 -13.00 -20.20 -17.17
CA PHE A 156 -13.44 -21.04 -18.30
C PHE A 156 -12.33 -21.88 -18.95
N TRP A 157 -11.06 -21.51 -18.77
CA TRP A 157 -9.93 -22.20 -19.42
C TRP A 157 -8.87 -22.68 -18.44
N LYS A 158 -7.82 -21.89 -18.20
CA LYS A 158 -6.67 -22.27 -17.37
C LYS A 158 -6.28 -21.12 -16.43
N PRO A 159 -5.79 -21.42 -15.22
CA PRO A 159 -5.21 -20.42 -14.34
C PRO A 159 -4.14 -19.59 -15.05
N ASN A 160 -4.06 -18.31 -14.72
CA ASN A 160 -3.09 -17.38 -15.31
C ASN A 160 -2.55 -16.44 -14.22
N ALA A 161 -1.60 -15.58 -14.58
CA ALA A 161 -0.92 -14.69 -13.63
C ALA A 161 -1.86 -13.76 -12.84
N THR A 162 -3.08 -13.51 -13.34
CA THR A 162 -4.02 -12.55 -12.78
C THR A 162 -5.10 -13.14 -11.87
N ALA A 163 -5.27 -14.47 -11.90
CA ALA A 163 -6.20 -15.17 -11.04
C ALA A 163 -5.61 -16.51 -10.61
N GLN A 164 -5.56 -16.72 -9.30
CA GLN A 164 -4.98 -17.91 -8.68
C GLN A 164 -6.08 -18.77 -8.06
N ILE A 165 -5.93 -20.09 -8.13
CA ILE A 165 -6.78 -21.03 -7.39
C ILE A 165 -6.16 -21.24 -6.02
N PHE A 166 -6.94 -20.97 -4.98
CA PHE A 166 -6.59 -21.28 -3.60
C PHE A 166 -7.37 -22.51 -3.19
N TYR A 167 -6.69 -23.65 -3.10
CA TYR A 167 -7.28 -24.90 -2.65
C TYR A 167 -7.59 -24.82 -1.16
N ASN A 168 -8.73 -25.40 -0.75
CA ASN A 168 -9.20 -25.42 0.64
C ASN A 168 -9.15 -24.04 1.33
N TYR A 169 -9.50 -22.98 0.60
CA TYR A 169 -9.53 -21.63 1.13
C TYR A 169 -10.58 -21.53 2.25
N PRO A 170 -10.25 -20.92 3.41
CA PRO A 170 -11.16 -20.88 4.55
C PRO A 170 -12.54 -20.33 4.16
N TYR A 171 -13.60 -21.02 4.60
CA TYR A 171 -15.02 -20.72 4.37
C TYR A 171 -15.56 -20.93 2.95
N PHE A 172 -14.70 -20.98 1.92
CA PHE A 172 -15.13 -21.02 0.52
C PHE A 172 -14.69 -22.29 -0.21
N GLY A 173 -13.89 -23.17 0.41
CA GLY A 173 -13.32 -24.33 -0.27
C GLY A 173 -12.35 -23.91 -1.37
N ASP A 174 -12.34 -24.61 -2.49
CA ASP A 174 -11.51 -24.22 -3.63
C ASP A 174 -12.04 -22.94 -4.28
N ALA A 175 -11.24 -21.87 -4.22
CA ALA A 175 -11.66 -20.54 -4.63
C ALA A 175 -10.72 -19.92 -5.67
N PHE A 176 -11.29 -19.44 -6.78
CA PHE A 176 -10.60 -18.56 -7.71
C PHE A 176 -10.55 -17.15 -7.12
N ARG A 177 -9.35 -16.59 -7.02
CA ARG A 177 -9.12 -15.25 -6.46
C ARG A 177 -8.45 -14.36 -7.50
N LEU A 178 -9.09 -13.24 -7.78
CA LEU A 178 -8.51 -12.18 -8.62
C LEU A 178 -7.37 -11.50 -7.87
N GLN A 179 -6.25 -11.30 -8.55
CA GLN A 179 -5.14 -10.46 -8.05
C GLN A 179 -4.65 -9.44 -9.09
N GLY A 180 -5.08 -9.54 -10.35
CA GLY A 180 -4.54 -8.71 -11.43
C GLY A 180 -3.03 -8.94 -11.59
N PHE A 181 -2.28 -7.93 -12.04
CA PHE A 181 -0.82 -8.01 -12.10
C PHE A 181 -0.17 -7.50 -10.81
N THR A 182 -0.77 -7.77 -9.66
CA THR A 182 -0.20 -7.41 -8.36
C THR A 182 0.30 -8.68 -7.65
N THR A 183 1.21 -8.51 -6.70
CA THR A 183 1.80 -9.64 -5.97
C THR A 183 0.77 -10.36 -5.10
N THR A 184 -0.25 -9.64 -4.60
CA THR A 184 -1.30 -10.23 -3.76
C THR A 184 -2.67 -9.62 -4.05
N PRO A 185 -3.77 -10.37 -3.87
CA PRO A 185 -5.13 -9.86 -3.97
C PRO A 185 -5.40 -8.61 -3.10
N ALA A 186 -4.73 -8.50 -1.96
CA ALA A 186 -4.88 -7.35 -1.06
C ALA A 186 -4.20 -6.08 -1.61
N MET A 187 -3.04 -6.21 -2.26
CA MET A 187 -2.40 -5.10 -2.98
C MET A 187 -3.26 -4.58 -4.14
N TYR A 188 -3.96 -5.46 -4.86
CA TYR A 188 -4.93 -5.03 -5.85
C TYR A 188 -6.01 -4.13 -5.22
N VAL A 189 -6.61 -4.58 -4.11
CA VAL A 189 -7.64 -3.81 -3.39
C VAL A 189 -7.08 -2.49 -2.88
N SER A 190 -5.83 -2.45 -2.43
CA SER A 190 -5.17 -1.25 -1.94
C SER A 190 -5.08 -0.16 -3.02
N ILE A 191 -4.67 -0.53 -4.24
CA ILE A 191 -4.60 0.38 -5.39
C ILE A 191 -6.00 0.88 -5.77
N ILE A 192 -6.94 -0.06 -5.92
CA ILE A 192 -8.30 0.25 -6.36
C ILE A 192 -9.06 1.09 -5.33
N SER A 193 -8.78 0.93 -4.04
CA SER A 193 -9.39 1.73 -2.97
C SER A 193 -9.10 3.22 -3.12
N LEU A 194 -7.87 3.61 -3.49
CA LEU A 194 -7.56 5.02 -3.79
C LEU A 194 -8.41 5.54 -4.96
N ALA A 195 -8.50 4.77 -6.05
CA ALA A 195 -9.25 5.17 -7.23
C ALA A 195 -10.76 5.25 -7.00
N ILE A 196 -11.34 4.33 -6.21
CA ILE A 196 -12.72 4.41 -5.76
C ILE A 196 -12.93 5.69 -4.94
N GLY A 197 -12.05 5.98 -3.99
CA GLY A 197 -12.12 7.20 -3.19
C GLY A 197 -12.13 8.48 -4.03
N PHE A 198 -11.20 8.60 -4.99
CA PHE A 198 -11.13 9.76 -5.88
C PHE A 198 -12.33 9.84 -6.85
N SER A 199 -12.77 8.71 -7.42
CA SER A 199 -13.92 8.68 -8.34
C SER A 199 -15.22 9.04 -7.61
N LEU A 200 -15.41 8.52 -6.39
CA LEU A 200 -16.56 8.90 -5.55
C LEU A 200 -16.50 10.36 -5.13
N TYR A 201 -15.32 10.88 -4.79
CA TYR A 201 -15.16 12.30 -4.50
C TYR A 201 -15.62 13.18 -5.67
N ASP A 202 -15.22 12.82 -6.89
CA ASP A 202 -15.61 13.54 -8.09
C ASP A 202 -17.12 13.50 -8.32
N PHE A 203 -17.73 12.31 -8.21
CA PHE A 203 -19.17 12.13 -8.29
C PHE A 203 -19.94 12.91 -7.22
N LEU A 204 -19.46 12.90 -5.97
CA LEU A 204 -20.22 13.45 -4.86
C LEU A 204 -20.13 14.98 -4.77
N TRP A 205 -18.98 15.56 -5.15
CA TRP A 205 -18.71 16.98 -4.86
C TRP A 205 -18.04 17.79 -5.99
N ARG A 206 -17.30 17.19 -6.94
CA ARG A 206 -16.53 17.96 -7.94
C ARG A 206 -17.25 18.09 -9.29
N THR A 207 -17.45 16.98 -9.97
CA THR A 207 -17.96 16.93 -11.36
C THR A 207 -19.43 16.51 -11.39
N GLN A 208 -19.86 15.70 -10.42
CA GLN A 208 -21.19 15.08 -10.35
C GLN A 208 -21.58 14.27 -11.60
N LYS A 209 -20.58 13.79 -12.34
CA LYS A 209 -20.82 12.97 -13.54
C LYS A 209 -21.20 11.54 -13.11
N LYS A 210 -22.28 11.01 -13.68
CA LYS A 210 -22.71 9.61 -13.45
C LYS A 210 -21.63 8.58 -13.83
N GLN A 211 -20.74 8.92 -14.75
CA GLN A 211 -19.60 8.08 -15.16
C GLN A 211 -18.69 7.75 -13.97
N ASP A 212 -18.46 8.70 -13.06
CA ASP A 212 -17.58 8.50 -11.90
C ASP A 212 -18.21 7.54 -10.88
N LEU A 213 -19.55 7.59 -10.73
CA LEU A 213 -20.30 6.62 -9.93
C LEU A 213 -20.26 5.21 -10.56
N ILE A 214 -20.50 5.12 -11.88
CA ILE A 214 -20.46 3.85 -12.62
C ILE A 214 -19.07 3.22 -12.49
N ALA A 215 -18.01 4.01 -12.66
CA ALA A 215 -16.62 3.57 -12.47
C ALA A 215 -16.41 3.02 -11.05
N SER A 216 -16.83 3.75 -10.02
CA SER A 216 -16.70 3.33 -8.61
C SER A 216 -17.44 2.02 -8.31
N ILE A 217 -18.65 1.84 -8.85
CA ILE A 217 -19.42 0.59 -8.72
C ILE A 217 -18.67 -0.55 -9.43
N PHE A 218 -18.23 -0.33 -10.66
CA PHE A 218 -17.49 -1.32 -11.43
C PHE A 218 -16.21 -1.77 -10.70
N PHE A 219 -15.39 -0.83 -10.23
CA PHE A 219 -14.17 -1.12 -9.48
C PHE A 219 -14.45 -1.89 -8.19
N SER A 220 -15.53 -1.54 -7.47
CA SER A 220 -15.94 -2.22 -6.25
C SER A 220 -16.35 -3.68 -6.53
N LEU A 221 -17.16 -3.91 -7.57
CA LEU A 221 -17.61 -5.26 -7.95
C LEU A 221 -16.45 -6.15 -8.36
N VAL A 222 -15.50 -5.65 -9.17
CA VAL A 222 -14.31 -6.42 -9.55
C VAL A 222 -13.45 -6.72 -8.32
N SER A 223 -13.32 -5.77 -7.38
CA SER A 223 -12.53 -5.99 -6.16
C SER A 223 -13.09 -7.07 -5.24
N VAL A 224 -14.41 -7.31 -5.24
CA VAL A 224 -15.02 -8.41 -4.47
C VAL A 224 -14.50 -9.77 -4.94
N LEU A 225 -14.18 -9.93 -6.23
CA LEU A 225 -13.64 -11.18 -6.80
C LEU A 225 -12.23 -11.53 -6.28
N THR A 226 -11.57 -10.62 -5.56
CA THR A 226 -10.29 -10.91 -4.90
C THR A 226 -10.44 -11.83 -3.69
N LEU A 227 -11.66 -11.92 -3.13
CA LEU A 227 -11.96 -12.55 -1.84
C LEU A 227 -10.97 -12.13 -0.73
N SER A 228 -10.46 -10.90 -0.83
CA SER A 228 -9.55 -10.30 0.13
C SER A 228 -10.32 -9.68 1.28
N LYS A 229 -9.78 -9.79 2.50
CA LYS A 229 -10.33 -9.12 3.69
C LYS A 229 -10.22 -7.60 3.59
N SER A 230 -9.36 -7.06 2.71
CA SER A 230 -9.26 -5.62 2.45
C SER A 230 -10.50 -5.04 1.76
N VAL A 231 -11.37 -5.85 1.17
CA VAL A 231 -12.63 -5.38 0.54
C VAL A 231 -13.55 -4.69 1.56
N LEU A 232 -13.41 -4.99 2.85
CA LEU A 232 -14.09 -4.26 3.93
C LEU A 232 -13.81 -2.75 3.89
N PHE A 233 -12.58 -2.35 3.53
CA PHE A 233 -12.22 -0.94 3.42
C PHE A 233 -12.91 -0.27 2.23
N ILE A 234 -13.18 -0.97 1.13
CA ILE A 234 -14.00 -0.43 0.04
C ILE A 234 -15.41 -0.09 0.56
N GLY A 235 -16.05 -1.02 1.26
CA GLY A 235 -17.36 -0.77 1.89
C GLY A 235 -17.33 0.44 2.82
N PHE A 236 -16.27 0.56 3.63
CA PHE A 236 -16.07 1.73 4.49
C PHE A 236 -15.88 3.04 3.72
N ILE A 237 -15.17 3.05 2.58
CA ILE A 237 -15.04 4.25 1.74
C ILE A 237 -16.42 4.74 1.29
N TRP A 238 -17.28 3.85 0.81
CA TRP A 238 -18.64 4.18 0.42
C TRP A 238 -19.42 4.80 1.58
N ILE A 239 -19.44 4.12 2.73
CA ILE A 239 -20.19 4.60 3.90
C ILE A 239 -19.65 5.93 4.41
N ALA A 240 -18.33 6.09 4.50
CA ALA A 240 -17.69 7.30 4.99
C ALA A 240 -17.96 8.51 4.08
N LEU A 241 -17.80 8.36 2.76
CA LEU A 241 -18.00 9.46 1.81
C LEU A 241 -19.48 9.86 1.68
N PHE A 242 -20.40 8.89 1.57
CA PHE A 242 -21.84 9.20 1.56
C PHE A 242 -22.32 9.71 2.92
N GLY A 243 -21.85 9.11 4.02
CA GLY A 243 -22.15 9.58 5.36
C GLY A 243 -21.72 11.02 5.57
N PHE A 244 -20.53 11.38 5.11
CA PHE A 244 -20.05 12.77 5.15
C PHE A 244 -20.90 13.70 4.28
N LYS A 245 -21.30 13.28 3.07
CA LYS A 245 -22.23 14.05 2.21
C LYS A 245 -23.58 14.30 2.88
N TYR A 246 -24.11 13.29 3.58
CA TYR A 246 -25.37 13.38 4.33
C TYR A 246 -25.19 13.89 5.77
N LYS A 247 -24.04 14.51 6.08
CA LYS A 247 -23.75 15.16 7.37
C LYS A 247 -23.87 14.23 8.59
N ILE A 248 -23.59 12.93 8.42
CA ILE A 248 -23.38 12.02 9.56
C ILE A 248 -22.23 12.59 10.40
N HIS A 249 -22.41 12.57 11.73
CA HIS A 249 -21.43 13.14 12.64
C HIS A 249 -20.06 12.45 12.50
N LYS A 250 -18.97 13.24 12.47
CA LYS A 250 -17.62 12.72 12.21
C LYS A 250 -17.18 11.63 13.19
N SER A 251 -17.63 11.70 14.46
CA SER A 251 -17.33 10.66 15.45
C SER A 251 -17.99 9.32 15.12
N MET A 252 -19.16 9.32 14.49
CA MET A 252 -19.82 8.08 14.05
C MET A 252 -19.06 7.46 12.88
N ILE A 253 -18.61 8.27 11.91
CA ILE A 253 -17.78 7.78 10.80
C ILE A 253 -16.46 7.20 11.35
N LEU A 254 -15.84 7.87 12.33
CA LEU A 254 -14.64 7.37 13.00
C LEU A 254 -14.91 6.03 13.71
N LEU A 255 -16.01 5.93 14.46
CA LEU A 255 -16.41 4.69 15.14
C LEU A 255 -16.61 3.55 14.14
N MET A 256 -17.26 3.81 13.00
CA MET A 256 -17.43 2.83 11.93
C MET A 256 -16.09 2.43 11.30
N GLY A 257 -15.15 3.38 11.16
CA GLY A 257 -13.79 3.11 10.70
C GLY A 257 -13.05 2.20 11.66
N ILE A 258 -13.09 2.49 12.96
CA ILE A 258 -12.50 1.65 14.01
C ILE A 258 -13.13 0.26 14.01
N ALA A 259 -14.46 0.16 13.90
CA ALA A 259 -15.16 -1.12 13.82
C ALA A 259 -14.75 -1.92 12.57
N THR A 260 -14.64 -1.27 11.41
CA THR A 260 -14.16 -1.90 10.17
C THR A 260 -12.72 -2.40 10.33
N PHE A 261 -11.85 -1.60 10.93
CA PHE A 261 -10.47 -1.96 11.21
C PHE A 261 -10.38 -3.17 12.15
N LEU A 262 -11.12 -3.17 13.25
CA LEU A 262 -11.16 -4.29 14.21
C LEU A 262 -11.68 -5.56 13.54
N LEU A 263 -12.75 -5.45 12.75
CA LEU A 263 -13.28 -6.57 11.98
C LEU A 263 -12.24 -7.12 11.00
N HIS A 264 -11.58 -6.25 10.23
CA HIS A 264 -10.51 -6.63 9.32
C HIS A 264 -9.35 -7.33 10.07
N ALA A 265 -8.94 -6.80 11.22
CA ALA A 265 -7.90 -7.40 12.04
C ALA A 265 -8.31 -8.79 12.54
N ILE A 266 -9.53 -8.95 13.07
CA ILE A 266 -10.04 -10.24 13.54
C ILE A 266 -10.08 -11.25 12.40
N MET A 267 -10.70 -10.90 11.26
CA MET A 267 -10.85 -11.80 10.10
C MET A 267 -9.51 -12.15 9.43
N THR A 268 -8.49 -11.32 9.61
CA THR A 268 -7.16 -11.58 9.06
C THR A 268 -6.34 -12.48 9.97
N HIS A 269 -6.45 -12.33 11.30
CA HIS A 269 -5.59 -13.04 12.25
C HIS A 269 -6.20 -14.34 12.76
N PHE A 270 -7.52 -14.45 12.78
CA PHE A 270 -8.22 -15.57 13.39
C PHE A 270 -9.16 -16.25 12.39
N LEU A 271 -9.26 -17.57 12.53
CA LEU A 271 -10.17 -18.42 11.78
C LEU A 271 -11.17 -19.01 12.76
N ILE A 272 -12.47 -18.79 12.52
CA ILE A 272 -13.57 -19.30 13.33
C ILE A 272 -14.10 -20.53 12.60
N VAL A 273 -14.03 -21.70 13.22
CA VAL A 273 -14.36 -22.97 12.59
C VAL A 273 -15.52 -23.63 13.32
N ASP A 274 -16.55 -24.02 12.59
CA ASP A 274 -17.62 -24.90 13.08
C ASP A 274 -17.07 -26.32 13.21
N LYS A 275 -17.12 -26.88 14.42
CA LYS A 275 -16.59 -28.21 14.74
C LYS A 275 -17.38 -29.34 14.08
N HIS A 276 -18.63 -29.09 13.69
CA HIS A 276 -19.50 -30.07 13.07
C HIS A 276 -19.32 -30.15 11.55
N GLN A 277 -18.74 -29.13 10.93
CA GLN A 277 -18.62 -29.04 9.47
C GLN A 277 -17.22 -29.34 8.95
N ILE A 278 -16.19 -29.06 9.75
CA ILE A 278 -14.80 -29.15 9.31
C ILE A 278 -14.06 -30.15 10.19
N ASP A 279 -13.44 -31.15 9.57
CA ASP A 279 -12.48 -32.01 10.27
C ASP A 279 -11.31 -31.14 10.76
N ALA A 280 -11.23 -31.00 12.09
CA ALA A 280 -10.23 -30.18 12.74
C ALA A 280 -8.80 -30.63 12.40
N GLN A 281 -8.59 -31.92 12.12
CA GLN A 281 -7.27 -32.46 11.80
C GLN A 281 -6.87 -32.14 10.37
N GLU A 282 -7.78 -32.28 9.40
CA GLU A 282 -7.55 -31.85 8.02
C GLU A 282 -7.30 -30.34 7.95
N PHE A 283 -8.14 -29.55 8.63
CA PHE A 283 -8.00 -28.10 8.68
C PHE A 283 -6.64 -27.64 9.17
N ARG A 284 -6.10 -28.28 10.21
CA ARG A 284 -4.76 -28.04 10.77
C ARG A 284 -3.63 -28.28 9.75
N THR A 285 -3.84 -29.14 8.77
CA THR A 285 -2.80 -29.37 7.74
C THR A 285 -2.79 -28.32 6.63
N THR A 286 -3.81 -27.45 6.55
CA THR A 286 -3.89 -26.44 5.49
C THR A 286 -2.84 -25.33 5.64
N PRO A 287 -2.41 -24.69 4.54
CA PRO A 287 -1.40 -23.61 4.58
C PRO A 287 -1.96 -22.27 5.10
N TYR A 288 -3.16 -22.25 5.71
CA TYR A 288 -3.82 -21.04 6.16
C TYR A 288 -3.89 -20.89 7.68
N THR A 289 -3.61 -21.96 8.42
CA THR A 289 -3.74 -22.03 9.89
C THR A 289 -2.38 -22.15 10.57
N SER A 290 -2.28 -21.56 11.76
CA SER A 290 -1.10 -21.62 12.63
C SER A 290 -0.98 -22.93 13.40
N ASN A 291 -2.00 -23.80 13.36
CA ASN A 291 -2.16 -24.97 14.23
C ASN A 291 -2.33 -24.67 15.71
N GLU A 292 -2.40 -23.38 16.08
CA GLU A 292 -2.61 -22.94 17.45
C GLU A 292 -4.11 -22.72 17.66
N CYS A 293 -4.73 -23.58 18.47
CA CYS A 293 -6.09 -23.38 18.96
C CYS A 293 -6.07 -22.31 20.06
N ILE A 294 -6.67 -21.16 19.79
CA ILE A 294 -6.71 -20.02 20.71
C ILE A 294 -7.88 -20.16 21.68
N TYR A 295 -9.00 -20.66 21.16
CA TYR A 295 -10.21 -20.91 21.94
C TYR A 295 -10.93 -22.13 21.41
N GLU A 296 -11.47 -22.93 22.33
CA GLU A 296 -12.22 -24.14 22.00
C GLU A 296 -13.53 -24.17 22.78
N GLY A 297 -14.65 -23.99 22.07
CA GLY A 297 -16.01 -24.11 22.61
C GLY A 297 -16.65 -25.46 22.27
N SER A 298 -17.96 -25.59 22.56
CA SER A 298 -18.74 -26.78 22.19
C SER A 298 -18.96 -26.87 20.68
N ASP A 299 -19.37 -25.76 20.06
CA ASP A 299 -19.88 -25.76 18.68
C ASP A 299 -18.85 -25.17 17.70
N PHE A 300 -17.93 -24.33 18.21
CA PHE A 300 -16.91 -23.69 17.39
C PHE A 300 -15.53 -23.67 18.07
N ALA A 301 -14.50 -23.50 17.26
CA ALA A 301 -13.13 -23.25 17.70
C ALA A 301 -12.54 -22.04 16.97
N ILE A 302 -11.62 -21.34 17.63
CA ILE A 302 -10.87 -20.23 17.05
C ILE A 302 -9.42 -20.65 16.92
N TYR A 303 -8.93 -20.66 15.70
CA TYR A 303 -7.54 -20.93 15.37
C TYR A 303 -6.81 -19.66 14.95
N GLY A 304 -5.51 -19.60 15.22
CA GLY A 304 -4.66 -18.61 14.58
C GLY A 304 -4.54 -18.87 13.08
N SER A 305 -4.55 -17.81 12.29
CA SER A 305 -4.22 -17.88 10.86
C SER A 305 -2.70 -17.84 10.62
N GLY A 306 -2.28 -18.00 9.37
CA GLY A 306 -0.90 -17.70 8.96
C GLY A 306 -0.43 -16.29 9.37
N TYR A 307 -1.28 -15.27 9.23
CA TYR A 307 -0.93 -13.89 9.64
C TYR A 307 -0.64 -13.77 11.14
N TYR A 308 -1.36 -14.53 11.97
CA TYR A 308 -1.07 -14.59 13.40
C TYR A 308 0.32 -15.16 13.66
N THR A 309 0.68 -16.27 13.00
CA THR A 309 2.02 -16.87 13.08
C THR A 309 3.09 -15.90 12.61
N PHE A 310 2.91 -15.22 11.46
CA PHE A 310 3.93 -14.32 10.91
C PHE A 310 4.28 -13.20 11.89
N LYS A 311 3.29 -12.66 12.61
CA LYS A 311 3.51 -11.65 13.66
C LYS A 311 4.25 -12.20 14.86
N LYS A 312 3.87 -13.40 15.34
CA LYS A 312 4.55 -14.08 16.44
C LYS A 312 6.01 -14.37 16.09
N THR A 313 6.26 -14.85 14.88
CA THR A 313 7.59 -15.15 14.34
C THR A 313 8.42 -13.89 14.14
N ALA A 314 7.85 -12.81 13.57
CA ALA A 314 8.55 -11.52 13.44
C ALA A 314 8.96 -10.97 14.81
N TRP A 315 8.08 -11.07 15.82
CA TRP A 315 8.42 -10.69 17.18
C TRP A 315 9.51 -11.56 17.79
N GLN A 316 9.48 -12.88 17.55
CA GLN A 316 10.54 -13.79 18.00
C GLN A 316 11.90 -13.43 17.38
N ILE A 317 11.95 -13.25 16.06
CA ILE A 317 13.16 -12.85 15.33
C ILE A 317 13.70 -11.52 15.87
N PHE A 318 12.83 -10.55 16.11
CA PHE A 318 13.23 -9.27 16.71
C PHE A 318 13.90 -9.45 18.09
N LYS A 319 13.42 -10.35 18.94
CA LYS A 319 14.05 -10.59 20.25
C LYS A 319 15.49 -11.10 20.12
N GLU A 320 15.76 -11.86 19.07
CA GLU A 320 17.09 -12.41 18.74
C GLU A 320 17.98 -11.35 18.07
N HIS A 321 17.39 -10.45 17.25
CA HIS A 321 18.10 -9.44 16.46
C HIS A 321 17.65 -7.99 16.75
N LYS A 322 17.68 -7.57 18.01
CA LYS A 322 17.01 -6.34 18.49
C LYS A 322 17.41 -5.05 17.79
N TRP A 323 18.70 -4.83 17.56
CA TRP A 323 19.22 -3.51 17.20
C TRP A 323 19.09 -3.19 15.71
N PHE A 324 19.52 -4.13 14.87
CA PHE A 324 19.58 -3.96 13.42
C PHE A 324 18.83 -5.04 12.65
N GLY A 325 18.05 -5.89 13.34
CA GLY A 325 17.31 -6.96 12.70
C GLY A 325 18.20 -8.00 12.04
N THR A 326 17.58 -8.88 11.24
CA THR A 326 18.27 -9.93 10.49
C THR A 326 18.92 -9.45 9.20
N GLY A 327 18.73 -8.19 8.81
CA GLY A 327 19.07 -7.67 7.48
C GLY A 327 17.85 -7.65 6.55
N PRO A 328 17.75 -6.67 5.63
CA PRO A 328 16.74 -6.70 4.58
C PRO A 328 16.90 -7.98 3.73
N ASP A 329 15.79 -8.58 3.31
CA ASP A 329 15.73 -9.85 2.55
C ASP A 329 16.12 -11.15 3.30
N ASN A 330 16.65 -11.06 4.53
CA ASN A 330 17.08 -12.24 5.29
C ASN A 330 15.98 -12.88 6.17
N TYR A 331 14.77 -12.31 6.17
CA TYR A 331 13.67 -12.78 7.05
C TYR A 331 13.32 -14.25 6.80
N ASN A 332 13.16 -14.65 5.53
CA ASN A 332 12.73 -16.00 5.18
C ASN A 332 13.76 -17.05 5.59
N SER A 333 15.06 -16.74 5.49
CA SER A 333 16.13 -17.61 6.01
C SER A 333 16.04 -17.79 7.54
N SER A 334 15.67 -16.75 8.28
CA SER A 334 15.41 -16.87 9.72
C SER A 334 14.18 -17.70 10.03
N VAL A 335 13.12 -17.61 9.20
CA VAL A 335 11.93 -18.47 9.32
C VAL A 335 12.29 -19.94 9.06
N ASP A 336 13.10 -20.23 8.04
CA ASP A 336 13.55 -21.59 7.74
C ASP A 336 14.36 -22.19 8.90
N ALA A 337 15.26 -21.41 9.51
CA ALA A 337 15.98 -21.84 10.70
C ALA A 337 15.05 -22.13 11.90
N LEU A 338 13.93 -21.40 12.02
CA LEU A 338 12.91 -21.66 13.05
C LEU A 338 12.09 -22.92 12.74
N LYS A 339 11.84 -23.21 11.46
CA LYS A 339 11.19 -24.47 11.03
C LYS A 339 12.05 -25.68 11.36
N GLU A 340 13.35 -25.62 11.07
CA GLU A 340 14.30 -26.69 11.41
C GLU A 340 14.34 -26.98 12.92
N LYS A 341 14.13 -25.95 13.75
CA LYS A 341 14.04 -26.06 15.21
C LYS A 341 12.66 -26.49 15.73
N GLY A 342 11.67 -26.70 14.86
CA GLY A 342 10.29 -27.01 15.25
C GLY A 342 9.55 -25.85 15.94
N GLN A 343 10.04 -24.62 15.78
CA GLN A 343 9.46 -23.40 16.39
C GLN A 343 8.53 -22.65 15.43
N TYR A 344 8.40 -23.13 14.20
CA TYR A 344 7.49 -22.61 13.18
C TYR A 344 6.68 -23.76 12.55
N PRO A 345 5.37 -23.61 12.31
CA PRO A 345 4.54 -24.67 11.75
C PRO A 345 5.03 -25.14 10.37
N SER A 346 5.22 -26.46 10.20
CA SER A 346 5.76 -27.03 8.96
C SER A 346 4.81 -26.91 7.76
N ASN A 347 3.51 -26.79 8.00
CA ASN A 347 2.47 -26.60 6.97
C ASN A 347 2.47 -25.19 6.37
N LEU A 348 3.05 -24.20 7.06
CA LEU A 348 3.13 -22.83 6.55
C LEU A 348 4.43 -22.64 5.76
N PRO A 349 4.40 -22.07 4.55
CA PRO A 349 5.62 -21.74 3.82
C PRO A 349 6.32 -20.54 4.46
N ALA A 350 7.60 -20.34 4.14
CA ALA A 350 8.36 -19.20 4.66
C ALA A 350 7.94 -17.95 3.89
N TYR A 351 6.96 -17.24 4.46
CA TYR A 351 6.47 -15.98 3.94
C TYR A 351 7.12 -14.80 4.65
N ASP A 352 7.16 -13.67 3.96
CA ASP A 352 7.52 -12.38 4.54
C ASP A 352 6.63 -12.04 5.76
N PRO A 353 7.03 -11.07 6.61
CA PRO A 353 6.35 -10.79 7.87
C PRO A 353 4.87 -10.37 7.75
N HIS A 354 4.42 -10.00 6.54
CA HIS A 354 3.07 -9.48 6.25
C HIS A 354 2.62 -8.42 7.27
N SER A 355 3.53 -7.52 7.64
CA SER A 355 3.27 -6.42 8.55
C SER A 355 4.38 -5.40 8.41
N THR A 356 4.03 -4.16 8.12
CA THR A 356 5.00 -3.07 7.96
C THR A 356 5.78 -2.84 9.28
N TRP A 357 5.08 -2.93 10.41
CA TRP A 357 5.63 -2.61 11.74
C TRP A 357 6.52 -3.72 12.29
N LEU A 358 5.97 -4.94 12.38
CA LEU A 358 6.72 -6.09 12.91
C LEU A 358 7.76 -6.58 11.92
N GLY A 359 7.51 -6.43 10.61
CA GLY A 359 8.50 -6.71 9.58
C GLY A 359 9.70 -5.79 9.68
N SER A 360 9.49 -4.48 9.90
CA SER A 360 10.59 -3.53 10.15
C SER A 360 11.40 -3.89 11.39
N LEU A 361 10.74 -4.27 12.49
CA LEU A 361 11.43 -4.71 13.71
C LEU A 361 12.28 -5.97 13.46
N ALA A 362 11.73 -6.97 12.78
CA ALA A 362 12.43 -8.23 12.53
C ALA A 362 13.61 -8.07 11.58
N THR A 363 13.43 -7.31 10.49
CA THR A 363 14.44 -7.19 9.41
C THR A 363 15.47 -6.12 9.67
N SER A 364 15.06 -4.98 10.24
CA SER A 364 15.91 -3.78 10.36
C SER A 364 16.03 -3.25 11.81
N GLY A 365 15.40 -3.91 12.77
CA GLY A 365 15.57 -3.65 14.20
C GLY A 365 14.83 -2.43 14.74
N ILE A 366 15.10 -2.11 16.01
CA ILE A 366 14.39 -1.06 16.75
C ILE A 366 14.58 0.34 16.15
N PHE A 367 15.76 0.64 15.61
CA PHE A 367 16.04 1.97 15.05
C PHE A 367 15.22 2.25 13.80
N ALA A 368 15.06 1.25 12.93
CA ALA A 368 14.16 1.35 11.80
C ALA A 368 12.74 1.60 12.30
N PHE A 369 12.21 0.73 13.15
CA PHE A 369 10.86 0.89 13.71
C PHE A 369 10.59 2.28 14.29
N LEU A 370 11.53 2.87 15.04
CA LEU A 370 11.39 4.22 15.59
C LEU A 370 11.30 5.30 14.50
N ILE A 371 12.07 5.16 13.40
CA ILE A 371 11.99 6.06 12.25
C ILE A 371 10.63 5.91 11.54
N LEU A 372 10.13 4.69 11.35
CA LEU A 372 8.79 4.46 10.79
C LEU A 372 7.69 5.03 11.68
N LEU A 373 7.81 4.87 12.99
CA LEU A 373 6.90 5.46 13.95
C LEU A 373 6.94 6.99 13.87
N GLY A 374 8.13 7.58 13.80
CA GLY A 374 8.31 9.02 13.56
C GLY A 374 7.67 9.48 12.24
N PHE A 375 7.79 8.68 11.18
CA PHE A 375 7.15 8.92 9.89
C PHE A 375 5.64 8.90 9.99
N ALA A 376 5.07 7.90 10.67
CA ALA A 376 3.64 7.79 10.89
C ALA A 376 3.08 8.92 11.74
N ILE A 377 3.76 9.28 12.83
CA ILE A 377 3.42 10.43 13.67
C ILE A 377 3.47 11.70 12.82
N TYR A 378 4.50 11.89 12.00
CA TYR A 378 4.59 13.03 11.09
C TYR A 378 3.36 13.11 10.18
N ILE A 379 2.99 12.02 9.50
CA ILE A 379 1.80 11.98 8.65
C ILE A 379 0.53 12.29 9.44
N ILE A 380 0.35 11.69 10.62
CA ILE A 380 -0.82 11.96 11.49
C ILE A 380 -0.89 13.44 11.89
N LEU A 381 0.22 14.08 12.24
CA LEU A 381 0.25 15.52 12.53
C LEU A 381 -0.13 16.37 11.31
N ASN A 382 0.25 15.95 10.11
CA ASN A 382 -0.20 16.60 8.86
C ASN A 382 -1.73 16.42 8.67
N LEU A 383 -2.29 15.25 9.00
CA LEU A 383 -3.73 15.01 8.93
C LEU A 383 -4.53 15.83 9.95
N ILE A 384 -4.04 15.92 11.19
CA ILE A 384 -4.65 16.74 12.24
C ILE A 384 -4.71 18.20 11.80
N TYR A 385 -3.70 18.68 11.07
CA TYR A 385 -3.72 20.02 10.49
C TYR A 385 -4.75 20.20 9.37
N LEU A 386 -5.02 19.16 8.56
CA LEU A 386 -6.04 19.20 7.50
C LEU A 386 -7.47 19.08 8.03
N TRP A 387 -7.65 18.42 9.18
CA TRP A 387 -8.98 18.13 9.75
C TRP A 387 -9.88 19.37 9.97
N PRO A 388 -9.37 20.54 10.42
CA PRO A 388 -10.16 21.76 10.62
C PRO A 388 -10.51 22.48 9.32
N LEU A 389 -9.88 22.18 8.18
CA LEU A 389 -10.16 22.85 6.90
C LEU A 389 -11.59 22.59 6.42
N GLN A 390 -12.24 21.55 6.95
CA GLN A 390 -13.62 21.12 6.64
C GLN A 390 -13.93 20.88 5.15
N ASP A 391 -12.93 20.92 4.28
CA ASP A 391 -13.13 20.68 2.86
C ASP A 391 -13.22 19.18 2.54
N HIS A 392 -14.00 18.85 1.51
CA HIS A 392 -14.29 17.47 1.14
C HIS A 392 -13.06 16.68 0.68
N PHE A 393 -12.04 17.35 0.14
CA PHE A 393 -10.81 16.69 -0.31
C PHE A 393 -9.88 16.39 0.88
N SER A 394 -9.76 17.30 1.86
CA SER A 394 -9.11 16.99 3.14
C SER A 394 -9.70 15.75 3.79
N PHE A 395 -11.04 15.64 3.83
CA PHE A 395 -11.71 14.46 4.38
C PHE A 395 -11.35 13.18 3.61
N LEU A 396 -11.36 13.22 2.27
CA LEU A 396 -10.92 12.09 1.44
C LEU A 396 -9.49 11.67 1.77
N LEU A 397 -8.55 12.61 1.85
CA LEU A 397 -7.15 12.31 2.14
C LEU A 397 -6.98 11.68 3.53
N VAL A 398 -7.71 12.16 4.55
CA VAL A 398 -7.71 11.57 5.89
C VAL A 398 -8.27 10.15 5.86
N LEU A 399 -9.39 9.93 5.16
CA LEU A 399 -10.02 8.62 5.02
C LEU A 399 -9.09 7.61 4.35
N LEU A 400 -8.48 7.97 3.21
CA LEU A 400 -7.55 7.09 2.50
C LEU A 400 -6.30 6.81 3.32
N THR A 401 -5.78 7.81 4.04
CA THR A 401 -4.61 7.60 4.91
C THR A 401 -4.93 6.66 6.09
N PHE A 402 -6.13 6.76 6.67
CA PHE A 402 -6.59 5.81 7.68
C PHE A 402 -6.59 4.37 7.17
N ILE A 403 -7.08 4.16 5.94
CA ILE A 403 -7.09 2.83 5.30
C ILE A 403 -5.68 2.31 5.08
N ILE A 404 -4.77 3.15 4.56
CA ILE A 404 -3.35 2.80 4.38
C ILE A 404 -2.73 2.35 5.72
N PHE A 405 -2.97 3.08 6.80
CA PHE A 405 -2.48 2.70 8.14
C PHE A 405 -3.12 1.41 8.65
N ALA A 406 -4.42 1.22 8.45
CA ALA A 406 -5.12 0.01 8.83
C ALA A 406 -4.55 -1.23 8.10
N GLU A 407 -4.26 -1.10 6.81
CA GLU A 407 -3.65 -2.14 6.00
C GLU A 407 -2.20 -2.44 6.39
N SER A 408 -1.42 -1.43 6.79
CA SER A 408 -0.01 -1.59 7.21
C SER A 408 0.20 -2.57 8.38
N ILE A 409 -0.86 -2.85 9.13
CA ILE A 409 -0.84 -3.80 10.24
C ILE A 409 -0.80 -5.25 9.73
N SER A 410 -1.41 -5.51 8.58
CA SER A 410 -1.56 -6.84 7.97
C SER A 410 -0.78 -7.00 6.66
N MET A 411 -0.10 -5.97 6.20
CA MET A 411 0.70 -5.99 4.97
C MET A 411 1.96 -5.16 5.13
N ASP A 412 2.99 -5.49 4.35
CA ASP A 412 4.12 -4.59 4.13
C ASP A 412 3.78 -3.60 3.01
N ILE A 413 3.35 -2.40 3.41
CA ILE A 413 2.90 -1.36 2.49
C ILE A 413 4.04 -0.45 2.03
N MET A 414 5.25 -0.59 2.59
CA MET A 414 6.36 0.31 2.28
C MET A 414 6.83 0.14 0.84
N ASN A 415 6.62 -1.03 0.26
CA ASN A 415 6.91 -1.31 -1.15
C ASN A 415 5.80 -0.87 -2.12
N PHE A 416 4.71 -0.24 -1.65
CA PHE A 416 3.58 0.12 -2.52
C PHE A 416 3.83 1.47 -3.20
N ARG A 417 4.27 1.43 -4.48
CA ARG A 417 4.63 2.63 -5.28
C ARG A 417 3.56 3.73 -5.25
N HIS A 418 2.29 3.35 -5.35
CA HIS A 418 1.16 4.28 -5.36
C HIS A 418 0.96 5.03 -4.04
N TYR A 419 1.39 4.47 -2.90
CA TYR A 419 1.35 5.15 -1.60
C TYR A 419 2.39 6.26 -1.48
N TRP A 420 3.56 6.10 -2.07
CA TRP A 420 4.56 7.17 -2.14
C TRP A 420 4.09 8.36 -2.99
N VAL A 421 3.37 8.09 -4.09
CA VAL A 421 2.71 9.14 -4.88
C VAL A 421 1.59 9.80 -4.08
N PHE A 422 0.73 9.02 -3.42
CA PHE A 422 -0.34 9.54 -2.58
C PHE A 422 0.19 10.43 -1.44
N MET A 423 1.31 10.05 -0.81
CA MET A 423 1.97 10.85 0.21
C MET A 423 2.47 12.18 -0.33
N ALA A 424 3.00 12.23 -1.56
CA ALA A 424 3.35 13.48 -2.21
C ALA A 424 2.12 14.39 -2.38
N VAL A 425 0.97 13.84 -2.80
CA VAL A 425 -0.30 14.58 -2.90
C VAL A 425 -0.72 15.13 -1.54
N LEU A 426 -0.71 14.30 -0.49
CA LEU A 426 -1.09 14.69 0.86
C LEU A 426 -0.27 15.89 1.37
N LEU A 427 1.06 15.81 1.25
CA LEU A 427 1.96 16.83 1.79
C LEU A 427 1.97 18.12 0.97
N VAL A 428 1.76 18.03 -0.36
CA VAL A 428 1.57 19.21 -1.20
C VAL A 428 0.24 19.89 -0.88
N TYR A 429 -0.84 19.10 -0.78
CA TYR A 429 -2.17 19.64 -0.49
C TYR A 429 -2.22 20.36 0.86
N ARG A 430 -1.52 19.86 1.88
CA ARG A 430 -1.34 20.59 3.15
C ARG A 430 -0.78 21.99 2.93
N LYS A 431 0.28 22.09 2.12
CA LYS A 431 0.98 23.36 1.93
C LYS A 431 0.10 24.36 1.19
N THR A 432 -0.54 23.95 0.11
CA THR A 432 -1.35 24.85 -0.72
C THR A 432 -2.75 25.11 -0.14
N GLY A 433 -3.37 24.12 0.49
CA GLY A 433 -4.70 24.22 1.11
C GLY A 433 -4.68 24.97 2.45
N GLY A 434 -3.60 24.87 3.22
CA GLY A 434 -3.44 25.59 4.49
C GLY A 434 -3.18 27.09 4.33
N GLU A 435 -2.54 27.50 3.23
CA GLU A 435 -2.31 28.91 2.91
C GLU A 435 -3.59 29.61 2.44
N GLY A 436 -4.45 28.90 1.68
CA GLY A 436 -5.73 29.44 1.21
C GLY A 436 -6.83 29.56 2.28
N ALA A 437 -6.71 28.88 3.42
CA ALA A 437 -7.69 28.98 4.52
C ALA A 437 -7.34 30.06 5.57
N LYS A 438 -6.14 30.66 5.48
CA LYS A 438 -5.70 31.78 6.32
C LYS A 438 -5.84 33.14 5.65
N ALA A 439 -6.13 33.16 4.35
CA ALA A 439 -6.51 34.35 3.58
C ALA A 439 -8.03 34.40 3.47
#